data_AF-A0A090WQ79-F1
#
_entry.id   AF-A0A090WQ79-F1
#
_cell.length_a   1.000
_cell.length_b   1.000
_cell.length_c   1.000
_cell.angle_alpha   90.00
_cell.angle_beta   90.00
_cell.angle_gamma   90.00
#
_symmetry.space_group_name_H-M   'P 1'
#
loop_
_entity.id
_entity.type
_entity.pdbx_description
1 polymer ?
#
loop_
_entity_poly.entity_id
_entity_poly.type
_entity_poly.pdbx_seq_one_letter_code
_entity_poly.pdbx_strand_id
1 'polypeptide(L)'
;MQIKVYAAIDYVDSHPSEIKVKKVFCDYCSEFQIEKLSEEAYRRTFLIRNDKNVRLTNGTFKHALYIRVSKKDLAGLKRENFDIEEEDINTNN
;
A
#
# COMPACT_ATOMS: atom_id res chain seq x y z
N MET A 1 8.66 -13.30 5.52
CA MET A 1 9.27 -12.10 6.12
C MET A 1 8.18 -11.10 6.47
N GLN A 2 8.48 -10.08 7.28
CA GLN A 2 7.53 -9.01 7.61
C GLN A 2 8.14 -7.67 7.25
N ILE A 3 7.39 -6.85 6.51
CA ILE A 3 7.78 -5.49 6.13
C ILE A 3 6.89 -4.53 6.91
N LYS A 4 7.53 -3.65 7.68
CA LYS A 4 6.83 -2.59 8.40
C LYS A 4 6.58 -1.44 7.45
N VAL A 5 5.38 -0.86 7.51
CA VAL A 5 5.02 0.33 6.74
C VAL A 5 4.30 1.31 7.64
N TYR A 6 4.67 2.59 7.58
CA TYR A 6 3.92 3.67 8.20
C TYR A 6 2.94 4.27 7.20
N ALA A 7 1.69 4.41 7.62
CA ALA A 7 0.65 5.07 6.87
C ALA A 7 -0.16 6.02 7.78
N ALA A 8 -0.90 6.93 7.15
CA ALA A 8 -1.74 7.89 7.83
C ALA A 8 -3.04 8.11 7.08
N ILE A 9 -4.09 8.48 7.81
CA ILE A 9 -5.38 8.92 7.28
C ILE A 9 -5.68 10.29 7.89
N ASP A 10 -5.94 11.28 7.05
CA ASP A 10 -6.41 12.59 7.47
C ASP A 10 -7.96 12.58 7.49
N TYR A 11 -8.55 13.17 8.53
CA TYR A 11 -10.01 13.27 8.72
C TYR A 11 -10.44 14.72 8.88
N VAL A 12 -11.56 15.05 8.24
CA VAL A 12 -12.30 16.32 8.39
C VAL A 12 -13.77 15.99 8.61
N ASP A 13 -14.36 16.47 9.71
CA ASP A 13 -15.74 16.18 10.11
C ASP A 13 -16.11 14.69 10.04
N SER A 14 -15.21 13.85 10.54
CA SER A 14 -15.30 12.40 10.52
C SER A 14 -15.28 11.76 9.14
N HIS A 15 -14.94 12.50 8.08
CA HIS A 15 -14.78 11.96 6.74
C HIS A 15 -13.28 11.81 6.41
N PRO A 16 -12.83 10.66 5.92
CA PRO A 16 -11.44 10.50 5.49
C PRO A 16 -11.20 11.38 4.26
N SER A 17 -10.28 12.33 4.38
CA SER A 17 -9.92 13.26 3.30
C SER A 17 -8.74 12.77 2.47
N GLU A 18 -7.75 12.14 3.11
CA GLU A 18 -6.54 11.69 2.43
C GLU A 18 -5.91 10.48 3.13
N ILE A 19 -5.35 9.55 2.35
CA ILE A 19 -4.57 8.42 2.84
C ILE A 19 -3.15 8.52 2.29
N LYS A 20 -2.15 8.44 3.16
CA LYS A 20 -0.74 8.58 2.81
C LYS A 20 0.06 7.39 3.30
N VAL A 21 0.83 6.76 2.42
CA VAL A 21 1.93 5.87 2.81
C VAL A 21 3.15 6.74 3.08
N LYS A 22 3.65 6.72 4.31
CA LYS A 22 4.74 7.61 4.78
C LYS A 22 6.12 6.99 4.61
N LYS A 23 6.26 5.69 4.89
CA LYS A 23 7.54 4.99 4.80
C LYS A 23 7.36 3.49 4.74
N VAL A 24 7.94 2.85 3.73
CA VAL A 24 8.14 1.39 3.68
C VAL A 24 9.54 1.10 4.25
N PHE A 25 9.63 0.23 5.25
CA PHE A 25 10.90 -0.17 5.85
C PHE A 25 11.42 -1.43 5.15
N CYS A 26 12.02 -1.25 3.97
CA CYS A 26 12.64 -2.32 3.20
C CYS A 26 13.88 -1.78 2.45
N ASP A 27 15.04 -1.86 3.10
CA ASP A 27 16.28 -1.30 2.55
C ASP A 27 16.91 -2.15 1.43
N TYR A 28 16.39 -3.37 1.23
CA TYR A 28 16.82 -4.31 0.19
C TYR A 28 15.82 -4.44 -0.96
N CYS A 29 14.72 -3.66 -0.94
CA CYS A 29 13.71 -3.69 -1.98
C CYS A 29 14.11 -2.77 -3.15
N SER A 30 13.80 -3.18 -4.38
CA SER A 30 13.81 -2.29 -5.54
C SER A 30 12.70 -1.23 -5.44
N GLU A 31 12.79 -0.17 -6.24
CA GLU A 31 11.75 0.87 -6.31
C GLU A 31 10.37 0.28 -6.64
N PHE A 32 10.31 -0.65 -7.60
CA PHE A 32 9.07 -1.33 -7.97
C PHE A 32 8.51 -2.19 -6.83
N GLN A 33 9.36 -2.87 -6.07
CA GLN A 33 8.90 -3.61 -4.88
C GLN A 33 8.36 -2.65 -3.81
N ILE A 34 9.02 -1.51 -3.59
CA ILE A 34 8.55 -0.47 -2.66
C ILE A 34 7.19 0.09 -3.10
N GLU A 35 7.01 0.32 -4.41
CA GLU A 35 5.75 0.75 -5.01
C GLU A 35 4.62 -0.25 -4.70
N LYS A 36 4.82 -1.53 -5.01
CA LYS A 36 3.81 -2.58 -4.73
C LYS A 36 3.52 -2.77 -3.24
N LEU A 37 4.54 -2.64 -2.38
CA LEU A 37 4.33 -2.64 -0.93
C LEU A 37 3.55 -1.40 -0.46
N SER A 38 3.75 -0.25 -1.10
CA SER A 38 3.02 0.98 -0.82
C SER A 38 1.56 0.87 -1.27
N GLU A 39 1.29 0.31 -2.45
CA GLU A 39 -0.07 0.03 -2.93
C GLU A 39 -0.83 -0.87 -1.94
N GLU A 40 -0.21 -1.97 -1.50
CA GLU A 40 -0.85 -2.88 -0.52
C GLU A 40 -1.04 -2.21 0.84
N ALA A 41 -0.09 -1.38 1.28
CA ALA A 41 -0.23 -0.61 2.52
C ALA A 41 -1.36 0.42 2.45
N TYR A 42 -1.49 1.10 1.31
CA TYR A 42 -2.59 2.01 1.02
C TYR A 42 -3.92 1.26 1.06
N ARG A 43 -4.02 0.13 0.33
CA ARG A 43 -5.24 -0.69 0.27
C ARG A 43 -5.69 -1.12 1.67
N ARG A 44 -4.78 -1.64 2.50
CA ARG A 44 -5.12 -2.04 3.89
C ARG A 44 -5.56 -0.86 4.74
N THR A 45 -4.90 0.29 4.60
CA THR A 45 -5.25 1.51 5.33
C THR A 45 -6.63 2.03 4.88
N PHE A 46 -6.93 1.95 3.59
CA PHE A 46 -8.23 2.28 3.04
C PHE A 46 -9.34 1.40 3.62
N LEU A 47 -9.12 0.09 3.75
CA LEU A 47 -10.14 -0.83 4.27
C LEU A 47 -10.57 -0.51 5.71
N ILE A 48 -9.65 -0.06 6.57
CA ILE A 48 -9.93 0.24 7.99
C ILE A 48 -10.43 1.67 8.24
N ARG A 49 -10.49 2.52 7.22
CA ARG A 49 -10.69 3.98 7.38
C ARG A 49 -12.02 4.37 8.06
N ASN A 50 -13.01 3.49 8.09
CA ASN A 50 -14.30 3.75 8.71
C ASN A 50 -14.48 3.02 10.05
N ASP A 51 -13.46 2.29 10.51
CA ASP A 51 -13.53 1.56 11.77
C ASP A 51 -13.63 2.55 12.94
N LYS A 52 -14.45 2.21 13.94
CA LYS A 52 -14.70 3.06 15.12
C LYS A 52 -13.42 3.43 15.89
N ASN A 53 -12.42 2.55 15.87
CA ASN A 53 -11.14 2.74 16.57
C ASN A 53 -10.09 3.50 15.73
N VAL A 54 -10.42 3.83 14.48
CA VAL A 54 -9.54 4.50 13.51
C VAL A 54 -10.09 5.88 13.17
N ARG A 55 -11.40 5.97 12.97
CA ARG A 55 -12.11 7.19 12.57
C ARG A 55 -11.99 8.26 13.65
N LEU A 56 -11.50 9.44 13.25
CA LEU A 56 -11.40 10.62 14.10
C LEU A 56 -12.39 11.68 13.62
N THR A 57 -12.89 12.52 14.52
CA THR A 57 -13.71 13.68 14.12
C THR A 57 -12.91 14.65 13.27
N ASN A 58 -11.69 14.98 13.69
CA ASN A 58 -10.75 15.81 12.94
C ASN A 58 -9.32 15.37 13.25
N GLY A 59 -8.41 15.51 12.29
CA GLY A 59 -6.97 15.28 12.47
C GLY A 59 -6.43 14.03 11.77
N THR A 60 -5.21 13.63 12.12
CA THR A 60 -4.49 12.56 11.42
C THR A 60 -4.40 11.30 12.28
N PHE A 61 -5.03 10.22 11.83
CA PHE A 61 -4.75 8.89 12.35
C PHE A 61 -3.44 8.37 11.74
N LYS A 62 -2.49 7.92 12.57
CA LYS A 62 -1.21 7.36 12.12
C LYS A 62 -1.10 5.92 12.62
N HIS A 63 -0.68 5.02 11.76
CA HIS A 63 -0.47 3.63 12.17
C HIS A 63 0.72 2.96 11.48
N ALA A 64 1.19 1.91 12.14
CA ALA A 64 2.15 0.97 11.58
C ALA A 64 1.40 -0.29 11.18
N LEU A 65 1.55 -0.70 9.93
CA LEU A 65 1.08 -1.99 9.45
C LEU A 65 2.26 -2.90 9.12
N TYR A 66 2.04 -4.21 9.20
CA TYR A 66 3.03 -5.23 8.87
C TYR A 66 2.51 -6.08 7.71
N ILE A 67 3.20 -5.99 6.56
CA ILE A 67 2.91 -6.82 5.39
C ILE A 67 3.72 -8.10 5.51
N ARG A 68 3.04 -9.24 5.62
CA ARG A 68 3.65 -10.57 5.55
C ARG A 68 3.72 -10.99 4.08
N VAL A 69 4.93 -11.27 3.62
CA VAL A 69 5.20 -11.75 2.25
C VAL A 69 6.32 -12.79 2.30
N SER A 70 6.31 -13.77 1.39
CA SER A 70 7.41 -14.72 1.28
C SER A 70 8.61 -14.04 0.60
N LYS A 71 9.83 -14.55 0.84
CA LYS A 71 11.01 -13.98 0.18
C LYS A 71 10.96 -14.18 -1.33
N LYS A 72 10.44 -15.34 -1.77
CA LYS A 72 10.35 -15.73 -3.17
C LYS A 72 9.38 -14.83 -3.93
N ASP A 73 8.21 -14.58 -3.38
CA ASP A 73 7.18 -13.77 -4.04
C ASP A 73 7.63 -12.31 -4.15
N LEU A 74 8.22 -11.77 -3.07
CA LEU A 74 8.78 -10.43 -3.10
C LEU A 74 9.88 -10.29 -4.16
N ALA A 75 10.82 -11.25 -4.22
CA ALA A 75 11.88 -11.27 -5.22
C ALA A 75 11.34 -11.45 -6.66
N GLY A 76 10.16 -12.06 -6.81
CA GLY A 76 9.47 -12.22 -8.08
C GLY A 76 8.75 -10.95 -8.58
N LEU A 77 8.57 -9.94 -7.74
CA LEU A 77 8.01 -8.65 -8.15
C LEU A 77 9.04 -7.86 -8.97
N LYS A 78 8.97 -8.02 -10.28
CA LYS A 78 9.75 -7.29 -11.27
C LYS A 78 8.81 -6.56 -12.21
N ARG A 79 9.20 -5.34 -12.63
CA ARG A 79 8.37 -4.49 -13.50
C ARG A 79 8.01 -5.19 -14.82
N GLU A 80 8.99 -5.85 -15.43
CA GLU A 80 8.86 -6.64 -16.67
C GLU A 80 7.74 -7.70 -16.62
N ASN A 81 7.39 -8.22 -15.44
CA ASN A 81 6.34 -9.23 -15.31
C ASN A 81 4.91 -8.63 -15.35
N PHE A 82 4.78 -7.31 -15.25
CA PHE A 82 3.50 -6.60 -15.21
C PHE A 82 3.20 -5.85 -16.52
N ASP A 83 4.23 -5.47 -17.27
CA ASP A 83 4.07 -4.78 -18.55
C ASP A 83 3.53 -5.71 -19.66
N ILE A 84 3.64 -7.03 -19.49
CA ILE A 84 3.15 -8.04 -20.45
C ILE A 84 1.61 -8.12 -20.44
N GLU A 85 0.94 -7.77 -19.33
CA GLU A 85 -0.53 -7.85 -19.23
C GLU A 85 -1.26 -6.75 -20.04
N GLU A 86 -0.59 -5.68 -20.48
CA GLU A 86 -1.20 -4.62 -21.29
C GLU A 86 -1.14 -4.88 -22.82
N GLU A 87 -0.18 -5.68 -23.31
CA GLU A 87 -0.05 -5.98 -24.74
C GLU A 87 -1.07 -7.02 -25.24
N ASP A 88 -1.51 -7.95 -24.38
CA ASP A 88 -2.48 -9.01 -24.73
C ASP A 88 -3.94 -8.52 -24.85
N ILE A 89 -4.24 -7.28 -24.45
CA ILE A 89 -5.58 -6.69 -24.59
C ILE A 89 -5.75 -5.98 -25.94
N ASN A 90 -4.68 -5.45 -26.53
CA ASN A 90 -4.75 -4.63 -27.75
C ASN A 90 -4.63 -5.40 -29.07
N THR A 91 -4.41 -6.72 -29.04
CA THR A 91 -4.31 -7.54 -30.27
C THR A 91 -5.64 -8.16 -30.73
N ASN A 92 -6.75 -7.87 -30.05
CA ASN A 92 -8.09 -8.44 -30.35
C ASN A 92 -9.13 -7.40 -30.84
N ASN A 93 -8.70 -6.25 -31.40
CA ASN A 93 -9.58 -5.29 -32.08
C ASN A 93 -9.26 -5.17 -33.57
#